data_AF-A0A935EB26-F1
#
_entry.id   AF-A0A935EB26-F1
#
_cell.length_a   1.000
_cell.length_b   1.000
_cell.length_c   1.000
_cell.angle_alpha   90.00
_cell.angle_beta   90.00
_cell.angle_gamma   90.00
#
_symmetry.space_group_name_H-M   'P 1'
#
loop_
_entity.id
_entity.type
_entity.pdbx_description
1 polymer ?
#
loop_
_entity_poly.entity_id
_entity_poly.type
_entity_poly.pdbx_seq_one_letter_code
_entity_poly.pdbx_strand_id
1 'polypeptide(L)' 'MNVSVATNPPASIAGNRRSAQRAATRARLFDETVKEFKARGFAETEIEVITERVGVSRGAFYVHRG' A
#
# COMPACT_ATOMS: atom_id res chain seq x y z
N MET A 1 -26.45 33.46 -17.62
CA MET A 1 -24.99 33.53 -17.40
C MET A 1 -24.61 32.40 -16.46
N ASN A 2 -23.94 31.37 -16.98
CA ASN A 2 -23.51 30.19 -16.22
C ASN A 2 -22.01 30.34 -15.92
N VAL A 3 -21.62 30.13 -14.66
CA VAL A 3 -20.28 29.63 -14.32
C VAL A 3 -20.44 28.56 -13.25
N SER A 4 -20.61 27.31 -13.67
CA SER A 4 -20.39 26.14 -12.81
C SER A 4 -18.90 25.83 -12.79
N VAL A 5 -18.20 26.26 -11.75
CA VAL A 5 -16.82 25.82 -11.48
C VAL A 5 -16.88 24.37 -10.98
N ALA A 6 -16.57 23.43 -11.87
CA ALA A 6 -16.22 22.07 -11.47
C ALA A 6 -14.79 22.11 -10.90
N THR A 7 -14.66 22.14 -9.58
CA THR A 7 -13.36 22.11 -8.89
C THR A 7 -12.75 20.72 -9.01
N ASN A 8 -11.98 20.47 -10.07
CA ASN A 8 -11.06 19.35 -10.13
C ASN A 8 -9.90 19.65 -9.14
N PRO A 9 -9.62 18.80 -8.13
CA PRO A 9 -8.51 19.07 -7.22
C PRO A 9 -7.18 19.10 -8.00
N PRO A 10 -6.23 20.00 -7.65
CA PRO A 10 -4.97 20.10 -8.35
C PRO A 10 -4.19 18.79 -8.20
N ALA A 11 -3.75 18.25 -9.33
CA ALA A 11 -3.09 16.94 -9.45
C ALA A 11 -1.92 16.73 -8.47
N SER A 12 -1.28 17.81 -7.99
CA SER A 12 -0.21 17.80 -6.99
C SER A 12 -0.65 17.28 -5.61
N ILE A 13 -1.84 17.66 -5.13
CA ILE A 13 -2.37 17.20 -3.84
C ILE A 13 -2.80 15.73 -3.94
N ALA A 14 -3.32 15.32 -5.10
CA ALA A 14 -3.65 13.92 -5.38
C ALA A 14 -2.38 13.04 -5.45
N GLY A 15 -1.30 13.54 -6.08
CA GLY A 15 0.01 12.90 -6.09
C GLY A 15 0.59 12.70 -4.69
N ASN A 16 0.55 13.74 -3.84
CA ASN A 16 1.01 13.66 -2.46
C ASN A 16 0.24 12.62 -1.63
N ARG A 17 -1.10 12.62 -1.74
CA ARG A 17 -1.95 11.62 -1.07
C ARG A 17 -1.64 10.19 -1.51
N ARG A 18 -1.39 9.97 -2.81
CA ARG A 18 -1.02 8.65 -3.33
C ARG A 18 0.34 8.19 -2.81
N SER A 19 1.33 9.08 -2.73
CA SER A 19 2.65 8.77 -2.16
C SER A 19 2.58 8.47 -0.67
N ALA A 20 1.83 9.26 0.10
CA ALA A 20 1.59 9.00 1.52
C ALA A 20 0.89 7.65 1.76
N GLN A 21 -0.14 7.35 0.95
CA GLN A 21 -0.83 6.06 1.01
C GLN A 21 0.11 4.88 0.71
N ARG A 22 0.98 5.02 -0.30
CA ARG A 22 1.99 3.99 -0.63
C ARG A 22 2.97 3.77 0.53
N ALA A 23 3.47 4.84 1.14
CA ALA A 23 4.37 4.75 2.28
C ALA A 23 3.70 4.06 3.48
N ALA A 24 2.44 4.40 3.77
CA ALA A 24 1.66 3.77 4.84
C ALA A 24 1.43 2.27 4.58
N THR A 25 1.05 1.90 3.35
CA THR A 25 0.91 0.49 2.95
C THR A 25 2.23 -0.27 3.10
N ARG A 26 3.35 0.35 2.72
CA ARG A 26 4.68 -0.26 2.88
C ARG A 26 5.06 -0.47 4.34
N ALA A 27 4.78 0.49 5.23
CA ALA A 27 5.01 0.33 6.66
C ALA A 27 4.23 -0.85 7.23
N ARG A 28 2.92 -0.94 6.92
CA ARG A 28 2.07 -2.08 7.33
C ARG A 28 2.58 -3.42 6.82
N LEU A 29 3.06 -3.46 5.58
CA LEU A 29 3.64 -4.66 4.99
C LEU A 29 4.86 -5.16 5.78
N PHE A 30 5.77 -4.24 6.15
CA PHE A 30 6.91 -4.60 6.98
C PHE A 30 6.50 -5.09 8.37
N ASP A 31 5.57 -4.39 9.02
CA ASP A 31 5.11 -4.76 10.36
C ASP A 31 4.48 -6.15 10.38
N GLU A 32 3.60 -6.46 9.43
CA GLU A 32 2.97 -7.78 9.33
C GLU A 32 3.97 -8.88 8.95
N THR A 33 4.94 -8.58 8.08
CA THR A 33 6.02 -9.52 7.76
C THR A 33 6.82 -9.89 9.00
N VAL A 34 7.21 -8.89 9.83
CA VAL A 34 7.96 -9.16 11.06
C VAL A 34 7.13 -9.97 12.04
N LYS A 35 5.82 -9.70 12.17
CA LYS A 35 4.93 -10.49 13.03
C LYS A 35 4.83 -11.94 12.57
N GLU A 36 4.67 -12.17 11.27
CA GLU A 36 4.55 -13.53 10.73
C GLU A 36 5.87 -14.31 10.89
N PHE A 37 7.01 -13.67 10.62
CA PHE A 37 8.33 -14.25 10.86
C PHE A 37 8.54 -14.62 12.32
N LYS A 38 8.09 -13.79 13.26
CA LYS A 38 8.18 -14.09 14.70
C LYS A 38 7.26 -15.24 15.12
N ALA A 39 6.11 -15.38 14.47
CA ALA A 39 5.10 -16.38 14.84
C ALA A 39 5.46 -17.79 14.35
N ARG A 40 6.01 -17.92 13.13
CA ARG A 40 6.19 -19.21 12.46
C ARG A 40 7.63 -19.51 12.04
N GLY A 41 8.52 -18.53 12.15
CA GLY A 41 9.85 -18.59 11.56
C GLY A 41 9.84 -18.31 10.05
N PHE A 42 11.01 -18.03 9.51
CA PHE A 42 11.19 -17.58 8.13
C PHE A 42 10.76 -18.62 7.08
N ALA A 43 11.01 -19.90 7.36
CA ALA A 43 10.79 -20.99 6.39
C ALA A 43 9.30 -21.30 6.13
N GLU A 44 8.43 -21.04 7.09
CA GLU A 44 6.98 -21.29 6.96
C GLU A 44 6.18 -20.02 6.64
N THR A 45 6.86 -18.91 6.34
CA THR A 45 6.15 -17.66 6.08
C THR A 45 5.68 -17.59 4.64
N GLU A 46 4.36 -17.55 4.47
CA GLU A 46 3.73 -17.36 3.17
C GLU A 46 3.45 -15.89 2.89
N ILE A 47 3.95 -15.40 1.75
CA ILE A 47 3.71 -14.03 1.29
C ILE A 47 2.21 -13.76 1.12
N GLU A 48 1.40 -14.76 0.76
CA GLU A 48 -0.04 -14.61 0.60
C GLU A 48 -0.74 -14.17 1.89
N VAL A 49 -0.39 -14.82 3.02
CA VAL A 49 -0.91 -14.47 4.35
C VAL A 49 -0.60 -13.01 4.70
N ILE A 50 0.62 -12.55 4.40
CA ILE A 50 1.02 -11.17 4.66
C ILE A 50 0.25 -10.20 3.76
N THR A 51 0.13 -10.49 2.46
CA THR A 51 -0.57 -9.62 1.51
C THR A 51 -2.07 -9.53 1.80
N GLU A 52 -2.69 -10.63 2.22
CA GLU A 52 -4.10 -10.69 2.62
C GLU A 52 -4.37 -9.81 3.85
N ARG A 53 -3.54 -9.92 4.91
CA ARG A 53 -3.68 -9.10 6.12
C ARG A 53 -3.51 -7.60 5.87
N VAL A 54 -2.66 -7.24 4.93
CA VAL A 54 -2.38 -5.84 4.58
C VAL A 54 -3.39 -5.30 3.56
N GLY A 55 -4.22 -6.17 2.96
CA GLY A 55 -5.22 -5.80 1.96
C GLY A 55 -4.61 -5.37 0.62
N VAL A 56 -3.46 -5.94 0.26
CA VAL A 56 -2.77 -5.66 -1.01
C VAL A 56 -2.77 -6.89 -1.90
N SER A 57 -2.85 -6.68 -3.22
CA SER A 57 -2.73 -7.80 -4.16
C SER A 57 -1.29 -8.32 -4.21
N ARG A 58 -1.12 -9.60 -4.54
CA ARG A 58 0.19 -10.21 -4.81
C ARG A 58 0.98 -9.44 -5.88
N GLY A 59 0.29 -8.90 -6.88
CA GLY A 59 0.86 -8.00 -7.87
C GLY A 59 1.39 -6.68 -7.27
N ALA A 60 0.69 -6.07 -6.32
CA ALA A 60 1.15 -4.86 -5.64
C ALA A 60 2.41 -5.08 -4.79
N PHE A 61 2.62 -6.31 -4.29
CA PHE A 61 3.85 -6.71 -3.61
C PHE A 61 5.05 -6.72 -4.58
N TYR A 62 4.88 -7.28 -5.78
CA TYR A 62 5.96 -7.40 -6.76
C TYR A 62 6.21 -6.14 -7.60
N VAL A 63 5.21 -5.28 -7.79
CA VAL A 63 5.30 -4.06 -8.63
C VAL A 63 6.12 -2.92 -7.96
N HIS A 64 6.61 -3.09 -6.74
CA HIS A 64 7.35 -2.05 -6.01
C HIS A 64 8.86 -1.98 -6.31
N ARG A 65 9.30 -2.39 -7.50
CA ARG A 65 10.69 -2.25 -7.99
C ARG A 65 10.71 -1.60 -9.38
N GLY A 66 10.62 -0.27 -9.34
CA GLY A 66 11.01 0.67 -10.38
C GLY A 66 11.43 1.95 -9.69
#